data_AF-A0A7S3IEB9-F1
#
_entry.id   AF-A0A7S3IEB9-F1
#
_cell.length_a   1.000
_cell.length_b   1.000
_cell.length_c   1.000
_cell.angle_alpha   90.00
_cell.angle_beta   90.00
_cell.angle_gamma   90.00
#
_symmetry.space_group_name_H-M   'P 1'
#
loop_
_entity.id
_entity.type
_entity.pdbx_description
1 polymer ?
#
loop_
_entity_poly.entity_id
_entity_poly.type
_entity_poly.pdbx_seq_one_letter_code
_entity_poly.pdbx_strand_id
1 'polypeptide(L)'
;MRKVTIKNGTIVTDEEIAQEEGAKCPVITSEEYLIISSRKVADQQKREDRDLIWITRVSNRYFSQLVIAEFSAVFFAYFGLALSIFKYEIQQRREEEEFSLNLALFINTTCTLFLIFSLYVRYEIWLVWCKSVETFIENDTLITTGLWRTLVFEGIICLIAPYPFFEDKYLEEYVVDFKTDARLRINDLLLFGMFARIYLLVRFIFYVSEFLNPRTQ
;
A
#
# COMPACT_ATOMS: atom_id res chain seq x y z
N MET A 1 -25.55 -6.58 -25.53
CA MET A 1 -26.25 -7.84 -25.24
C MET A 1 -27.73 -7.69 -25.63
N ARG A 2 -28.24 -8.48 -26.58
CA ARG A 2 -29.68 -8.48 -26.95
C ARG A 2 -30.48 -9.13 -25.83
N LYS A 3 -31.55 -8.49 -25.35
CA LYS A 3 -32.47 -9.11 -24.39
C LYS A 3 -33.31 -10.13 -25.15
N VAL A 4 -33.25 -11.38 -24.71
CA VAL A 4 -34.05 -12.46 -25.28
C VAL A 4 -35.17 -12.73 -24.29
N THR A 5 -36.43 -12.58 -24.72
CA THR A 5 -37.59 -12.79 -23.86
C THR A 5 -38.31 -14.05 -24.31
N ILE A 6 -38.41 -15.04 -23.42
CA ILE A 6 -39.06 -16.32 -23.73
C ILE A 6 -40.53 -16.21 -23.30
N LYS A 7 -41.46 -16.27 -24.25
CA LYS A 7 -42.90 -16.39 -23.99
C LYS A 7 -43.37 -17.75 -24.53
N ASN A 8 -44.08 -18.51 -23.71
CA ASN A 8 -44.67 -19.81 -24.07
C ASN A 8 -43.70 -20.83 -24.72
N GLY A 9 -42.44 -20.84 -24.29
CA GLY A 9 -41.45 -21.83 -24.75
C GLY A 9 -40.80 -21.53 -26.11
N THR A 10 -41.18 -20.43 -26.77
CA THR A 10 -40.56 -19.98 -28.02
C THR A 10 -39.63 -18.80 -27.74
N ILE A 11 -38.42 -18.86 -28.29
CA ILE A 11 -37.46 -17.76 -28.25
C ILE A 11 -37.89 -16.77 -29.31
N VAL A 12 -38.59 -15.71 -28.89
CA VAL A 12 -39.03 -14.64 -29.79
C VAL A 12 -37.98 -13.54 -29.77
N THR A 13 -37.38 -13.25 -30.92
CA THR A 13 -36.53 -12.08 -31.10
C THR A 13 -37.41 -10.84 -31.25
N ASP A 14 -37.00 -9.69 -30.67
CA ASP A 14 -37.79 -8.45 -30.62
C ASP A 14 -38.33 -7.95 -31.99
N GLU A 15 -37.80 -8.46 -33.11
CA GLU A 15 -38.29 -8.19 -34.46
C GLU A 15 -39.67 -8.80 -34.76
N GLU A 16 -40.03 -9.94 -34.15
CA GLU A 16 -41.32 -10.60 -34.41
C GLU A 16 -42.49 -9.98 -33.64
N ILE A 17 -42.22 -9.37 -32.48
CA ILE A 17 -43.26 -8.68 -31.68
C ILE A 17 -43.75 -7.42 -32.40
N ALA A 18 -42.93 -6.81 -33.27
CA ALA A 18 -43.30 -5.61 -34.03
C ALA A 18 -44.25 -5.88 -35.21
N GLN A 19 -44.51 -7.15 -35.57
CA GLN A 19 -45.41 -7.50 -36.67
C GLN A 19 -46.85 -7.80 -36.25
N GLU A 20 -47.13 -8.20 -35.00
CA GLU A 20 -48.50 -8.53 -34.56
C GLU A 20 -49.32 -7.30 -34.13
N GLU A 21 -48.67 -6.22 -33.70
CA GLU A 21 -49.32 -4.92 -33.59
C GLU A 21 -49.13 -4.19 -34.91
N GLY A 22 -50.21 -3.79 -35.60
CA GLY A 22 -50.18 -3.06 -36.88
C GLY A 22 -49.57 -1.65 -36.79
N ALA A 23 -48.44 -1.51 -36.10
CA ALA A 23 -47.62 -0.33 -36.01
C ALA A 23 -46.96 -0.10 -37.36
N LYS A 24 -47.46 0.90 -38.10
CA LYS A 24 -46.75 1.46 -39.26
C LYS A 24 -45.33 1.82 -38.80
N CYS A 25 -44.31 1.12 -39.30
CA CYS A 25 -42.93 1.55 -39.10
C CYS A 25 -42.81 3.00 -39.60
N PRO A 26 -42.38 3.94 -38.75
CA PRO A 26 -42.14 5.30 -39.22
C PRO A 26 -41.07 5.22 -40.32
N VAL A 27 -41.35 5.81 -41.48
CA VAL A 27 -40.36 5.99 -42.54
C VAL A 27 -39.39 7.06 -42.03
N ILE A 28 -38.35 6.62 -41.33
CA ILE A 28 -37.29 7.51 -40.84
C ILE A 28 -36.50 7.96 -42.06
N THR A 29 -36.36 9.27 -42.24
CA THR A 29 -35.54 9.81 -43.33
C THR A 29 -34.06 9.54 -43.07
N SER A 30 -33.23 9.47 -44.12
CA SER A 30 -31.78 9.25 -43.98
C SER A 30 -31.11 10.31 -43.08
N GLU A 31 -31.61 11.55 -43.09
CA GLU A 31 -31.15 12.62 -42.22
C GLU A 31 -31.49 12.38 -40.74
N GLU A 32 -32.71 11.96 -40.42
CA GLU A 32 -33.10 11.61 -39.06
C GLU A 32 -32.26 10.45 -38.50
N TYR A 33 -31.96 9.45 -39.33
CA TYR A 33 -31.09 8.35 -38.93
C TYR A 33 -29.67 8.83 -38.57
N LEU A 34 -29.10 9.72 -39.39
CA LEU A 34 -27.79 10.34 -39.11
C LEU A 34 -27.81 11.10 -37.78
N ILE A 35 -28.84 11.91 -37.51
CA ILE A 35 -28.97 12.67 -36.25
C ILE A 35 -29.06 11.71 -35.04
N ILE A 36 -29.86 10.65 -35.13
CA ILE A 36 -30.00 9.65 -34.06
C ILE A 36 -28.67 8.92 -33.82
N SER A 37 -27.95 8.56 -34.88
CA SER A 37 -26.65 7.89 -34.77
C SER A 37 -25.60 8.77 -34.11
N SER A 38 -25.50 10.05 -34.51
CA SER A 38 -24.57 11.02 -33.93
C SER A 38 -24.87 11.30 -32.45
N ARG A 39 -26.15 11.37 -32.07
CA ARG A 39 -26.55 11.50 -30.65
C ARG A 39 -26.15 10.28 -29.82
N LYS A 40 -26.34 9.06 -30.35
CA LYS A 40 -25.95 7.82 -29.66
C LYS A 40 -24.44 7.75 -29.43
N VAL A 41 -23.63 8.13 -30.42
CA VAL A 41 -22.16 8.16 -30.29
C VAL A 41 -21.74 9.21 -29.25
N ALA A 42 -22.31 10.42 -29.28
CA ALA A 42 -22.02 11.47 -28.30
C ALA A 42 -22.41 11.05 -26.87
N ASP A 43 -23.55 10.38 -26.70
CA ASP A 43 -23.99 9.87 -25.40
C ASP A 43 -23.10 8.73 -24.88
N GLN A 44 -22.59 7.87 -25.77
CA GLN A 44 -21.65 6.81 -25.42
C GLN A 44 -20.30 7.40 -24.97
N GLN A 45 -19.76 8.34 -25.75
CA GLN A 45 -18.52 9.03 -25.40
C GLN A 45 -18.64 9.76 -24.06
N LYS A 46 -19.77 10.43 -23.79
CA LYS A 46 -20.02 11.08 -22.50
C LYS A 46 -20.17 10.09 -21.33
N ARG A 47 -20.50 8.83 -21.58
CA ARG A 47 -20.49 7.78 -20.53
C ARG A 47 -19.06 7.34 -20.27
N GLU A 48 -18.30 7.04 -21.31
CA GLU A 48 -16.88 6.69 -21.24
C GLU A 48 -16.06 7.77 -20.51
N ASP A 49 -16.28 9.06 -20.84
CA ASP A 49 -15.63 10.19 -20.16
C ASP A 49 -15.99 10.26 -18.66
N ARG A 50 -17.25 9.97 -18.30
CA ARG A 50 -17.68 9.97 -16.90
C ARG A 50 -17.07 8.82 -16.12
N ASP A 51 -17.00 7.65 -16.74
CA ASP A 51 -16.40 6.47 -16.13
C ASP A 51 -14.90 6.69 -15.91
N LEU A 52 -14.20 7.28 -16.89
CA LEU A 52 -12.79 7.64 -16.77
C LEU A 52 -12.56 8.62 -15.60
N ILE A 53 -13.34 9.70 -15.51
CA ILE A 53 -13.24 10.68 -14.42
C ILE A 53 -13.49 10.01 -13.06
N TRP A 54 -14.44 9.08 -12.99
CA TRP A 54 -14.74 8.36 -11.75
C TRP A 54 -13.57 7.45 -11.33
N ILE A 55 -13.02 6.67 -12.26
CA ILE A 55 -11.87 5.78 -12.03
C ILE A 55 -10.66 6.59 -11.54
N THR A 56 -10.34 7.72 -12.18
CA THR A 56 -9.23 8.59 -11.77
C THR A 56 -9.41 9.12 -10.35
N ARG A 57 -10.64 9.50 -9.95
CA ARG A 57 -10.92 9.98 -8.59
C ARG A 57 -10.74 8.89 -7.55
N VAL A 58 -11.21 7.68 -7.85
CA VAL A 58 -11.08 6.51 -6.96
C VAL A 58 -9.62 6.13 -6.78
N SER A 59 -8.86 6.01 -7.88
CA SER A 59 -7.42 5.74 -7.83
C SER A 59 -6.66 6.81 -7.03
N ASN A 60 -6.95 8.09 -7.26
CA ASN A 60 -6.32 9.20 -6.52
C ASN A 60 -6.61 9.16 -5.00
N ARG A 61 -7.80 8.68 -4.59
CA ARG A 61 -8.13 8.50 -3.17
C ARG A 61 -7.26 7.42 -2.54
N TYR A 62 -7.14 6.25 -3.17
CA TYR A 62 -6.31 5.16 -2.66
C TYR A 62 -4.82 5.52 -2.66
N PHE A 63 -4.34 6.22 -3.70
CA PHE A 63 -2.98 6.72 -3.74
C PHE A 63 -2.69 7.68 -2.58
N SER A 64 -3.61 8.60 -2.27
CA SER A 64 -3.46 9.51 -1.12
C SER A 64 -3.41 8.74 0.20
N GLN A 65 -4.23 7.70 0.37
CA GLN A 65 -4.19 6.82 1.55
C GLN A 65 -2.86 6.06 1.66
N LEU A 66 -2.31 5.63 0.53
CA LEU A 66 -1.02 4.96 0.47
C LEU A 66 0.12 5.88 0.92
N VAL A 67 0.14 7.14 0.46
CA VAL A 67 1.13 8.15 0.90
C VAL A 67 1.07 8.38 2.41
N ILE A 68 -0.14 8.44 2.99
CA ILE A 68 -0.32 8.56 4.45
C ILE A 68 0.20 7.32 5.18
N ALA A 69 -0.07 6.12 4.65
CA ALA A 69 0.44 4.88 5.22
C ALA A 69 1.97 4.83 5.19
N GLU A 70 2.59 5.18 4.07
CA GLU A 70 4.06 5.27 3.94
C GLU A 70 4.66 6.31 4.91
N PHE A 71 4.04 7.48 5.03
CA PHE A 71 4.46 8.49 6.01
C PHE A 71 4.42 7.95 7.44
N SER A 72 3.34 7.24 7.80
CA SER A 72 3.22 6.65 9.14
C SER A 72 4.31 5.61 9.42
N ALA A 73 4.67 4.78 8.43
CA ALA A 73 5.76 3.82 8.55
C ALA A 73 7.11 4.51 8.75
N VAL A 74 7.42 5.54 7.95
CA VAL A 74 8.64 6.34 8.10
C VAL A 74 8.69 7.01 9.48
N PHE A 75 7.58 7.60 9.93
CA PHE A 75 7.49 8.23 11.23
C PHE A 75 7.85 7.27 12.36
N PHE A 76 7.21 6.09 12.43
CA PHE A 76 7.51 5.12 13.49
C PHE A 76 8.92 4.55 13.41
N ALA A 77 9.45 4.33 12.19
CA ALA A 77 10.81 3.84 12.00
C ALA A 77 11.86 4.83 12.51
N TYR A 78 11.74 6.11 12.14
CA TYR A 78 12.69 7.15 12.52
C TYR A 78 12.53 7.62 13.96
N PHE A 79 11.29 7.64 14.48
CA PHE A 79 11.06 7.94 15.88
C PHE A 79 11.69 6.86 16.80
N GLY A 80 11.54 5.57 16.45
CA GLY A 80 12.22 4.49 17.15
C GLY A 80 13.75 4.56 17.06
N LEU A 81 14.28 4.88 15.86
CA LEU A 81 15.72 5.10 15.67
C LEU A 81 16.25 6.25 16.54
N ALA A 82 15.56 7.39 16.55
CA ALA A 82 15.93 8.55 17.36
C ALA A 82 15.95 8.22 18.85
N LEU A 83 14.93 7.52 19.37
CA LEU A 83 14.90 7.05 20.75
C LEU A 83 16.06 6.11 21.08
N SER A 84 16.42 5.24 20.13
CA SER A 84 17.53 4.30 20.32
C SER A 84 18.89 5.02 20.34
N ILE A 85 19.07 6.08 19.54
CA ILE A 85 20.25 6.96 19.60
C ILE A 85 20.29 7.72 20.93
N PHE A 86 19.17 8.32 21.37
CA PHE A 86 19.12 9.01 22.65
C PHE A 86 19.43 8.07 23.83
N LYS A 87 18.92 6.84 23.79
CA LYS A 87 19.25 5.81 24.78
C LYS A 87 20.76 5.56 24.82
N TYR A 88 21.37 5.34 23.65
CA TYR A 88 22.81 5.11 23.54
C TYR A 88 23.62 6.28 24.14
N GLU A 89 23.24 7.52 23.85
CA GLU A 89 23.91 8.72 24.37
C GLU A 89 23.76 8.87 25.90
N ILE A 90 22.56 8.66 26.45
CA ILE A 90 22.33 8.69 27.90
C ILE A 90 23.18 7.60 28.59
N GLN A 91 23.18 6.40 28.01
CA GLN A 91 23.96 5.28 28.53
C GLN A 91 25.47 5.56 28.49
N GLN A 92 25.95 6.29 27.48
CA GLN A 92 27.36 6.68 27.37
C GLN A 92 27.76 7.72 28.42
N ARG A 93 26.85 8.61 28.83
CA ARG A 93 27.09 9.62 29.89
C ARG A 93 27.18 9.04 31.31
N ARG A 94 26.91 7.74 31.48
CA ARG A 94 26.82 7.07 32.79
C ARG A 94 25.80 7.72 33.75
N GLU A 95 24.76 8.33 33.20
CA GLU A 95 23.62 8.77 34.01
C GLU A 95 22.74 7.54 34.27
N GLU A 96 22.81 7.00 35.50
CA GLU A 96 22.16 5.75 35.92
C GLU A 96 20.66 5.91 36.19
N GLU A 97 19.93 6.64 35.35
CA GLU A 97 18.47 6.62 35.42
C GLU A 97 17.93 5.38 34.71
N GLU A 98 17.96 4.24 35.41
CA GLU A 98 17.43 2.96 34.92
C GLU A 98 15.98 3.07 34.41
N PHE A 99 15.16 3.90 35.06
CA PHE A 99 13.78 4.13 34.65
C PHE A 99 13.67 4.76 33.25
N SER A 100 14.46 5.80 32.99
CA SER A 100 14.47 6.54 31.72
C SER A 100 14.93 5.65 30.56
N LEU A 101 15.94 4.79 30.78
CA LEU A 101 16.44 3.83 29.80
C LEU A 101 15.41 2.73 29.48
N ASN A 102 14.77 2.17 30.51
CA ASN A 102 13.73 1.16 30.35
C ASN A 102 12.50 1.71 29.61
N LEU A 103 12.10 2.94 29.92
CA LEU A 103 11.00 3.62 29.23
C LEU A 103 11.32 3.82 27.75
N ALA A 104 12.53 4.28 27.42
CA ALA A 104 12.96 4.45 26.03
C ALA A 104 12.92 3.13 25.24
N LEU A 105 13.37 2.02 25.83
CA LEU A 105 13.29 0.69 25.23
C LEU A 105 11.86 0.21 25.01
N PHE A 106 10.98 0.46 25.98
CA PHE A 106 9.56 0.10 25.88
C PHE A 106 8.85 0.88 24.77
N ILE A 107 9.10 2.19 24.69
CA ILE A 107 8.55 3.03 23.61
C ILE A 107 9.12 2.57 22.26
N ASN A 108 10.42 2.29 22.15
CA ASN A 108 11.02 1.80 20.90
C ASN A 108 10.42 0.46 20.44
N THR A 109 10.17 -0.46 21.37
CA THR A 109 9.49 -1.73 21.10
C THR A 109 8.07 -1.48 20.57
N THR A 110 7.34 -0.58 21.21
CA THR A 110 6.00 -0.17 20.80
C THR A 110 6.00 0.46 19.40
N CYS A 111 6.97 1.34 19.10
CA CYS A 111 7.15 1.91 17.77
C CYS A 111 7.44 0.84 16.72
N THR A 112 8.23 -0.18 17.05
CA THR A 112 8.51 -1.29 16.15
C THR A 112 7.24 -2.11 15.87
N LEU A 113 6.37 -2.35 16.87
CA LEU A 113 5.07 -3.01 16.64
C LEU A 113 4.16 -2.18 15.73
N PHE A 114 4.03 -0.87 15.98
CA PHE A 114 3.25 0.03 15.12
C PHE A 114 3.84 0.14 13.71
N LEU A 115 5.16 0.08 13.56
CA LEU A 115 5.83 0.02 12.27
C LEU A 115 5.42 -1.23 11.49
N ILE A 116 5.46 -2.42 12.09
CA ILE A 116 5.03 -3.67 11.44
C ILE A 116 3.55 -3.61 11.05
N PHE A 117 2.70 -3.10 11.94
CA PHE A 117 1.28 -2.92 11.64
C PHE A 117 1.06 -1.94 10.47
N SER A 118 1.79 -0.81 10.46
CA SER A 118 1.73 0.17 9.36
C SER A 118 2.19 -0.44 8.03
N LEU A 119 3.25 -1.27 8.03
CA LEU A 119 3.67 -2.01 6.84
C LEU A 119 2.58 -2.95 6.33
N TYR A 120 1.87 -3.65 7.21
CA TYR A 120 0.75 -4.50 6.81
C TYR A 120 -0.39 -3.70 6.16
N VAL A 121 -0.85 -2.61 6.80
CA VAL A 121 -1.91 -1.75 6.26
C VAL A 121 -1.54 -1.17 4.89
N ARG A 122 -0.28 -0.77 4.73
CA ARG A 122 0.27 -0.28 3.46
C ARG A 122 0.14 -1.29 2.33
N TYR A 123 0.46 -2.57 2.56
CA TYR A 123 0.32 -3.62 1.55
C TYR A 123 -1.15 -3.92 1.19
N GLU A 124 -2.06 -3.85 2.15
CA GLU A 124 -3.51 -3.96 1.89
C GLU A 124 -4.00 -2.80 1.00
N ILE A 125 -3.63 -1.56 1.32
CA ILE A 125 -3.99 -0.38 0.51
C ILE A 125 -3.36 -0.48 -0.89
N TRP A 126 -2.11 -0.93 -0.99
CA TRP A 126 -1.44 -1.16 -2.27
C TRP A 126 -2.21 -2.16 -3.14
N LEU A 127 -2.65 -3.29 -2.56
CA LEU A 127 -3.46 -4.29 -3.28
C LEU A 127 -4.76 -3.66 -3.81
N VAL A 128 -5.46 -2.90 -2.97
CA VAL A 128 -6.72 -2.22 -3.37
C VAL A 128 -6.47 -1.19 -4.46
N TRP A 129 -5.38 -0.42 -4.37
CA TRP A 129 -4.98 0.52 -5.42
C TRP A 129 -4.68 -0.19 -6.74
N CYS A 130 -3.91 -1.28 -6.74
CA CYS A 130 -3.61 -2.04 -7.95
C CYS A 130 -4.87 -2.68 -8.58
N LYS A 131 -5.85 -3.09 -7.77
CA LYS A 131 -7.17 -3.53 -8.29
C LYS A 131 -7.91 -2.38 -8.98
N SER A 132 -7.82 -1.16 -8.45
CA SER A 132 -8.47 0.02 -9.05
C SER A 132 -7.84 0.46 -10.39
N VAL A 133 -6.61 0.04 -10.66
CA VAL A 133 -5.88 0.29 -11.92
C VAL A 133 -6.01 -0.92 -12.87
N GLU A 134 -6.85 -1.90 -12.53
CA GLU A 134 -7.07 -3.13 -13.31
C GLU A 134 -5.80 -3.98 -13.55
N THR A 135 -4.77 -3.80 -12.72
CA THR A 135 -3.55 -4.63 -12.77
C THR A 135 -3.79 -6.03 -12.19
N PHE A 136 -4.76 -6.16 -11.27
CA PHE A 136 -5.13 -7.42 -10.63
C PHE A 136 -6.63 -7.68 -10.74
N ILE A 137 -7.01 -8.95 -10.61
CA ILE A 137 -8.41 -9.39 -10.63
C ILE A 137 -9.03 -9.14 -9.25
N GLU A 138 -10.35 -8.92 -9.19
CA GLU A 138 -11.07 -8.67 -7.92
C GLU A 138 -10.83 -9.76 -6.85
N ASN A 139 -10.66 -11.01 -7.29
CA ASN A 139 -10.44 -12.17 -6.42
C ASN A 139 -8.98 -12.36 -5.98
N ASP A 140 -8.06 -11.52 -6.43
CA ASP A 140 -6.66 -11.62 -6.02
C ASP A 140 -6.47 -11.20 -4.56
N THR A 141 -5.66 -11.96 -3.85
CA THR A 141 -5.29 -11.74 -2.45
C THR A 141 -3.78 -11.51 -2.32
N LEU A 142 -3.33 -11.08 -1.15
CA LEU A 142 -1.89 -10.95 -0.85
C LEU A 142 -1.11 -12.26 -1.07
N ILE A 143 -1.77 -13.40 -0.89
CA ILE A 143 -1.16 -14.73 -1.05
C ILE A 143 -1.04 -15.07 -2.53
N THR A 144 -2.11 -14.89 -3.32
CA THR A 144 -2.11 -15.26 -4.76
C THR A 144 -1.17 -14.39 -5.58
N THR A 145 -1.04 -13.11 -5.24
CA THR A 145 -0.13 -12.15 -5.90
C THR A 145 1.34 -12.33 -5.53
N GLY A 146 1.64 -13.08 -4.45
CA GLY A 146 3.01 -13.26 -3.96
C GLY A 146 3.57 -12.05 -3.18
N LEU A 147 2.81 -10.97 -3.01
CA LEU A 147 3.22 -9.76 -2.29
C LEU A 147 3.57 -10.03 -0.82
N TRP A 148 2.97 -11.07 -0.22
CA TRP A 148 3.25 -11.48 1.15
C TRP A 148 4.73 -11.80 1.41
N ARG A 149 5.47 -12.29 0.40
CA ARG A 149 6.90 -12.62 0.56
C ARG A 149 7.72 -11.37 0.83
N THR A 150 7.45 -10.30 0.07
CA THR A 150 8.08 -9.00 0.25
C THR A 150 7.68 -8.37 1.58
N LEU A 151 6.40 -8.49 1.96
CA LEU A 151 5.91 -8.04 3.27
C LEU A 151 6.66 -8.70 4.43
N VAL A 152 6.82 -10.03 4.38
CA VAL A 152 7.52 -10.78 5.43
C VAL A 152 8.99 -10.39 5.47
N PHE A 153 9.65 -10.24 4.31
CA PHE A 153 11.05 -9.83 4.25
C PHE A 153 11.27 -8.42 4.82
N GLU A 154 10.45 -7.45 4.42
CA GLU A 154 10.48 -6.10 5.00
C GLU A 154 10.19 -6.13 6.50
N GLY A 155 9.22 -6.94 6.92
CA GLY A 155 8.86 -7.13 8.32
C GLY A 155 10.03 -7.66 9.16
N ILE A 156 10.80 -8.64 8.66
CA ILE A 156 11.97 -9.18 9.34
C ILE A 156 13.06 -8.12 9.49
N ILE A 157 13.35 -7.33 8.44
CA ILE A 157 14.33 -6.24 8.52
C ILE A 157 13.89 -5.20 9.55
N CYS A 158 12.60 -4.85 9.56
CA CYS A 158 12.05 -3.89 10.52
C CYS A 158 11.93 -4.45 11.96
N LEU A 159 11.95 -5.76 12.14
CA LEU A 159 11.98 -6.41 13.46
C LEU A 159 13.34 -6.26 14.14
N ILE A 160 14.41 -5.93 13.40
CA ILE A 160 15.72 -5.69 14.00
C ILE A 160 15.67 -4.33 14.74
N ALA A 161 15.62 -4.41 16.07
CA ALA A 161 15.56 -3.27 16.99
C ALA A 161 16.20 -3.67 18.34
N PRO A 162 16.71 -2.72 19.15
CA PRO A 162 17.09 -3.01 20.52
C PRO A 162 15.84 -3.31 21.36
N TYR A 163 15.90 -4.41 22.09
CA TYR A 163 14.81 -4.90 22.94
C TYR A 163 15.23 -4.96 24.41
N PRO A 164 14.29 -4.78 25.35
CA PRO A 164 14.59 -4.85 26.79
C PRO A 164 15.17 -6.22 27.20
N PHE A 165 14.79 -7.29 26.50
CA PHE A 165 15.28 -8.66 26.79
C PHE A 165 16.79 -8.85 26.55
N PHE A 166 17.44 -7.97 25.79
CA PHE A 166 18.86 -8.06 25.44
C PHE A 166 19.77 -7.09 26.21
N GLU A 167 19.24 -6.40 27.23
CA GLU A 167 19.98 -5.37 27.97
C GLU A 167 21.25 -5.90 28.66
N ASP A 168 21.17 -7.09 29.26
CA ASP A 168 22.28 -7.70 30.00
C ASP A 168 23.12 -8.69 29.18
N LYS A 169 22.95 -8.69 27.85
CA LYS A 169 23.65 -9.63 26.98
C LYS A 169 24.85 -8.97 26.32
N TYR A 170 26.03 -9.53 26.62
CA TYR A 170 27.32 -9.09 26.11
C TYR A 170 27.94 -10.19 25.24
N LEU A 171 28.56 -9.77 24.14
CA LEU A 171 29.45 -10.59 23.32
C LEU A 171 30.88 -10.24 23.74
N GLU A 172 31.58 -11.20 24.33
CA GLU A 172 32.97 -11.05 24.74
C GLU A 172 33.88 -11.68 23.68
N GLU A 173 34.70 -10.86 23.02
CA GLU A 173 35.73 -11.33 22.09
C GLU A 173 37.12 -11.04 22.67
N TYR A 174 37.91 -12.09 22.86
CA TYR A 174 39.30 -11.98 23.29
C TYR A 174 40.21 -11.75 22.09
N VAL A 175 40.84 -10.58 22.02
CA VAL A 175 41.81 -10.27 20.96
C VAL A 175 43.21 -10.58 21.46
N VAL A 176 43.77 -11.70 20.98
CA VAL A 176 45.07 -12.25 21.41
C VAL A 176 46.20 -11.24 21.24
N ASP A 177 46.19 -10.48 20.14
CA ASP A 177 47.28 -9.55 19.80
C ASP A 177 47.40 -8.37 20.77
N PHE A 178 46.28 -7.94 21.37
CA PHE A 178 46.25 -6.80 22.29
C PHE A 178 46.06 -7.20 23.75
N LYS A 179 45.92 -8.51 24.05
CA LYS A 179 45.63 -9.03 25.39
C LYS A 179 44.49 -8.27 26.09
N THR A 180 43.49 -7.85 25.32
CA THR A 180 42.38 -7.01 25.79
C THR A 180 41.06 -7.68 25.43
N ASP A 181 40.12 -7.67 26.38
CA ASP A 181 38.75 -8.15 26.18
C ASP A 181 37.88 -7.04 25.58
N ALA A 182 37.34 -7.28 24.39
CA ALA A 182 36.32 -6.42 23.81
C ALA A 182 34.93 -6.91 24.25
N ARG A 183 34.17 -6.05 24.94
CA ARG A 183 32.78 -6.32 25.34
C ARG A 183 31.82 -5.50 24.48
N LEU A 184 31.11 -6.16 23.57
CA LEU A 184 30.08 -5.57 22.72
C LEU A 184 28.70 -5.89 23.28
N ARG A 185 27.83 -4.89 23.42
CA ARG A 185 26.42 -5.11 23.80
C ARG A 185 25.61 -5.51 22.58
N ILE A 186 24.77 -6.53 22.72
CA ILE A 186 23.91 -6.99 21.60
C ILE A 186 22.99 -5.86 21.12
N ASN A 187 22.49 -5.02 22.04
CA ASN A 187 21.65 -3.88 21.69
C ASN A 187 22.34 -2.85 20.80
N ASP A 188 23.67 -2.67 20.91
CA ASP A 188 24.42 -1.74 20.05
C ASP A 188 24.55 -2.29 18.63
N LEU A 189 24.69 -3.62 18.48
CA LEU A 189 24.65 -4.29 17.19
C LEU A 189 23.26 -4.19 16.54
N LEU A 190 22.19 -4.36 17.33
CA LEU A 190 20.81 -4.18 16.85
C LEU A 190 20.51 -2.73 16.45
N LEU A 191 21.05 -1.75 17.19
CA LEU A 191 21.01 -0.33 16.83
C LEU A 191 21.65 -0.10 15.45
N PHE A 192 22.82 -0.69 15.19
CA PHE A 192 23.43 -0.63 13.85
C PHE A 192 22.50 -1.22 12.77
N GLY A 193 21.86 -2.34 13.06
CA GLY A 193 20.85 -2.95 12.18
C GLY A 193 19.64 -2.04 11.87
N MET A 194 19.25 -1.15 12.79
CA MET A 194 18.14 -0.23 12.55
C MET A 194 18.41 0.78 11.44
N PHE A 195 19.69 1.08 11.11
CA PHE A 195 20.01 1.95 9.97
C PHE A 195 19.58 1.37 8.63
N ALA A 196 19.39 0.04 8.53
CA ALA A 196 18.79 -0.57 7.35
C ALA A 196 17.44 0.07 7.00
N ARG A 197 16.66 0.53 8.00
CA ARG A 197 15.35 1.17 7.82
C ARG A 197 15.38 2.48 7.00
N ILE A 198 16.57 3.01 6.67
CA ILE A 198 16.71 4.16 5.76
C ILE A 198 16.05 3.93 4.40
N TYR A 199 15.91 2.66 3.96
CA TYR A 199 15.20 2.33 2.72
C TYR A 199 13.74 2.80 2.74
N LEU A 200 13.08 2.86 3.91
CA LEU A 200 11.70 3.32 4.05
C LEU A 200 11.58 4.80 3.69
N LEU A 201 12.57 5.62 4.08
CA LEU A 201 12.60 7.04 3.71
C LEU A 201 12.82 7.20 2.21
N VAL A 202 13.78 6.47 1.64
CA VAL A 202 14.04 6.48 0.19
C VAL A 202 12.78 6.11 -0.58
N ARG A 203 12.08 5.05 -0.16
CA ARG A 203 10.81 4.62 -0.75
C ARG A 203 9.72 5.69 -0.63
N PHE A 204 9.59 6.33 0.53
CA PHE A 204 8.64 7.42 0.71
C PHE A 204 8.93 8.60 -0.21
N ILE A 205 10.19 8.97 -0.40
CA ILE A 205 10.59 10.01 -1.37
C ILE A 205 10.14 9.63 -2.78
N PHE A 206 10.32 8.38 -3.19
CA PHE A 206 9.81 7.90 -4.47
C PHE A 206 8.28 8.02 -4.56
N TYR A 207 7.53 7.65 -3.53
CA TYR A 207 6.06 7.78 -3.52
C TYR A 207 5.56 9.23 -3.62
N VAL A 208 6.28 10.17 -3.02
CA VAL A 208 5.94 11.60 -3.10
C VAL A 208 6.38 12.21 -4.42
N SER A 209 7.38 11.63 -5.09
CA SER A 209 7.86 12.12 -6.39
C SER A 209 6.77 12.03 -7.47
N GLU A 210 6.74 13.02 -8.36
CA GLU A 210 5.71 13.15 -9.41
C GLU A 210 5.64 11.96 -10.37
N PHE A 211 6.69 11.13 -10.43
CA PHE A 211 6.77 9.96 -11.29
C PHE A 211 5.72 8.88 -10.98
N LEU A 212 5.21 8.84 -9.76
CA LEU A 212 4.19 7.87 -9.32
C LEU A 212 2.79 8.47 -9.22
N ASN A 213 2.61 9.74 -9.56
CA ASN A 213 1.32 10.39 -9.47
C ASN A 213 0.38 9.89 -10.59
N PRO A 214 -0.78 9.30 -10.30
CA PRO A 214 -1.70 8.81 -11.33
C PRO A 214 -2.29 9.93 -12.21
N ARG A 215 -2.01 11.21 -11.92
CA ARG A 215 -2.40 12.35 -12.77
C ARG A 215 -1.44 12.63 -13.92
N THR A 216 -0.23 12.07 -13.88
CA THR A 216 0.78 12.28 -14.92
C THR A 216 0.86 11.13 -15.93
N GLN A 217 0.16 10.02 -15.66
CA GLN A 217 -0.09 8.90 -16.58
C GLN A 217 -1.44 9.03 -17.26
#